data_AF-A0A437QUX3-F1
#
_entry.id   AF-A0A437QUX3-F1
#
_cell.length_a   1.000
_cell.length_b   1.000
_cell.length_c   1.000
_cell.angle_alpha   90.00
_cell.angle_beta   90.00
_cell.angle_gamma   90.00
#
_symmetry.space_group_name_H-M   'P 1'
#
loop_
_entity.id
_entity.type
_entity.pdbx_description
1 polymer ?
#
loop_
_entity_poly.entity_id
_entity_poly.type
_entity_poly.pdbx_seq_one_letter_code
_entity_poly.pdbx_strand_id
1 'polypeptide(L)' 'MKLSTLFIGRPVYWILALAIIAALAVLGANQMHVRHFVSFQFIILGIAVSAVAIVLAVYKPGERATRDPLDPEGDA' A
#
# COMPACT_ATOMS: atom_id res chain seq x y z
N MET A 1 5.56 24.04 -14.90
CA MET A 1 4.49 23.17 -14.32
C MET A 1 4.57 23.28 -12.81
N LYS A 2 3.46 23.62 -12.13
CA LYS A 2 3.46 23.78 -10.66
C LYS A 2 3.57 22.38 -10.02
N LEU A 3 4.54 22.16 -9.12
CA LEU A 3 4.63 20.91 -8.35
C LEU A 3 3.35 20.61 -7.55
N SER A 4 2.54 21.64 -7.26
CA SER A 4 1.28 21.51 -6.54
C SER A 4 0.15 20.81 -7.31
N THR A 5 0.31 20.53 -8.61
CA THR A 5 -0.63 19.68 -9.37
C THR A 5 -0.17 18.22 -9.46
N LEU A 6 0.97 17.86 -8.87
CA LEU A 6 1.47 16.50 -8.87
C LEU A 6 0.69 15.69 -7.82
N PHE A 7 -0.28 14.92 -8.32
CA PHE A 7 -1.14 14.07 -7.51
C PHE A 7 -0.34 12.86 -7.00
N ILE A 8 0.50 13.08 -5.99
CA ILE A 8 1.38 12.04 -5.46
C ILE A 8 0.69 11.19 -4.37
N GLY A 9 -0.53 11.52 -3.95
CA GLY A 9 -1.20 10.81 -2.84
C GLY A 9 -0.61 11.19 -1.46
N ARG A 10 -1.27 10.79 -0.37
CA ARG A 10 -0.82 11.14 0.98
C ARG A 10 0.57 10.54 1.29
N PRO A 11 1.49 11.29 1.90
CA PRO A 11 2.82 10.80 2.28
C PRO A 11 2.81 9.51 3.11
N VAL A 12 1.76 9.29 3.91
CA VAL A 12 1.60 8.09 4.74
C VAL A 12 1.57 6.81 3.88
N TYR A 13 0.93 6.84 2.70
CA TYR A 13 0.89 5.68 1.82
C TYR A 13 2.25 5.37 1.20
N TRP A 14 3.10 6.38 0.96
CA TRP A 14 4.47 6.17 0.51
C TRP A 14 5.35 5.56 1.58
N ILE A 15 5.21 6.02 2.82
CA ILE A 15 5.94 5.43 3.96
C ILE A 15 5.52 3.97 4.12
N LEU A 16 4.22 3.67 4.04
CA LEU A 16 3.71 2.30 4.08
C LEU A 16 4.25 1.45 2.94
N ALA A 17 4.24 1.97 1.70
CA ALA A 17 4.79 1.27 0.55
C ALA A 17 6.28 0.97 0.70
N LEU A 18 7.07 1.95 1.16
CA LEU A 18 8.50 1.78 1.40
C LEU A 18 8.77 0.73 2.50
N ALA A 19 7.97 0.73 3.56
CA ALA A 19 8.05 -0.28 4.61
C ALA A 19 7.76 -1.70 4.08
N ILE A 20 6.73 -1.85 3.23
CA ILE A 20 6.40 -3.13 2.59
C ILE A 20 7.54 -3.59 1.67
N ILE A 21 8.06 -2.71 0.82
CA ILE A 21 9.19 -3.03 -0.07
C ILE A 21 10.40 -3.50 0.74
N ALA A 22 10.75 -2.80 1.81
CA ALA A 22 11.85 -3.18 2.68
C ALA A 22 11.63 -4.58 3.32
N ALA A 23 10.43 -4.84 3.83
CA ALA A 23 10.09 -6.13 4.40
C ALA A 23 10.21 -7.27 3.37
N LEU A 24 9.66 -7.07 2.16
CA LEU A 24 9.74 -8.06 1.08
C LEU A 24 11.18 -8.29 0.61
N ALA A 25 12.01 -7.24 0.54
CA ALA A 25 13.41 -7.35 0.19
C ALA A 25 14.19 -8.21 1.21
N VAL A 26 13.94 -8.02 2.52
CA VAL A 26 14.55 -8.85 3.57
C VAL A 26 14.10 -10.30 3.48
N LEU A 27 12.81 -10.55 3.25
CA LEU A 27 12.27 -11.90 3.06
C LEU A 27 12.89 -12.61 1.84
N GLY A 28 13.05 -11.86 0.74
CA GLY A 28 13.66 -12.32 -0.50
C GLY A 28 15.15 -12.63 -0.34
N ALA A 29 15.91 -11.74 0.30
CA ALA A 29 17.35 -11.91 0.54
C ALA A 29 17.65 -13.16 1.39
N ASN A 30 16.76 -13.50 2.32
CA ASN A 30 16.87 -14.71 3.14
C ASN A 30 16.32 -15.97 2.45
N GLN A 31 15.82 -15.86 1.22
CA GLN A 31 15.18 -16.95 0.46
C GLN A 31 14.09 -17.69 1.29
N MET A 32 13.37 -16.96 2.15
CA MET A 32 12.37 -17.55 3.05
C MET A 32 11.27 -18.27 2.29
N HIS A 33 10.94 -17.79 1.09
CA HIS A 33 9.97 -18.42 0.19
C HIS A 33 10.39 -19.82 -0.27
N VAL A 34 11.69 -20.16 -0.25
CA VAL A 34 12.20 -21.51 -0.61
C VAL A 34 12.45 -22.34 0.65
N ARG A 35 13.13 -21.77 1.65
CA ARG A 35 13.61 -22.51 2.83
C ARG A 35 12.51 -22.76 3.87
N HIS A 36 11.59 -21.81 4.03
CA HIS A 36 10.59 -21.81 5.09
C HIS A 36 9.24 -21.29 4.57
N PHE A 37 8.70 -21.99 3.57
CA PHE A 37 7.49 -21.56 2.85
C PHE A 37 6.29 -21.29 3.76
N VAL A 38 6.04 -22.16 4.74
CA VAL A 38 4.89 -21.99 5.67
C VAL A 38 5.03 -20.70 6.48
N SER A 39 6.19 -20.46 7.09
CA SER A 39 6.45 -19.23 7.84
C SER A 39 6.38 -17.99 6.94
N PHE A 40 6.96 -18.08 5.73
CA PHE A 40 6.88 -17.03 4.72
C PHE A 40 5.42 -16.66 4.41
N GLN A 41 4.55 -17.65 4.16
CA GLN A 41 3.14 -17.44 3.86
C GLN A 41 2.42 -16.67 4.97
N PHE A 42 2.63 -17.03 6.24
CA PHE A 42 2.00 -16.33 7.37
C PHE A 42 2.56 -14.92 7.58
N ILE A 43 3.85 -14.70 7.33
CA ILE A 43 4.44 -13.36 7.37
C ILE A 43 3.84 -12.46 6.29
N ILE A 44 3.74 -12.96 5.05
CA ILE A 44 3.12 -12.22 3.94
C ILE A 44 1.65 -11.89 4.24
N LEU A 45 0.91 -12.86 4.78
CA LEU A 45 -0.48 -12.63 5.22
C LEU A 45 -0.55 -11.53 6.29
N GLY A 46 0.34 -11.55 7.28
CA GLY A 46 0.41 -10.52 8.32
C GLY A 46 0.73 -9.14 7.75
N ILE A 47 1.65 -9.04 6.79
CA ILE A 47 1.96 -7.79 6.09
C ILE A 47 0.73 -7.28 5.33
N ALA A 48 0.02 -8.16 4.62
CA ALA A 48 -1.19 -7.78 3.89
C ALA A 48 -2.29 -7.26 4.82
N VAL A 49 -2.60 -8.00 5.90
CA VAL A 49 -3.64 -7.61 6.87
C VAL A 49 -3.29 -6.29 7.56
N SER A 50 -2.04 -6.12 7.98
CA SER A 50 -1.58 -4.87 8.62
C SER A 50 -1.62 -3.68 7.66
N ALA A 51 -1.21 -3.86 6.40
CA ALA A 51 -1.30 -2.82 5.39
C ALA A 51 -2.75 -2.36 5.18
N VAL A 52 -3.69 -3.31 5.03
CA VAL A 52 -5.12 -3.00 4.91
C VAL A 52 -5.63 -2.28 6.15
N ALA A 53 -5.31 -2.76 7.35
CA ALA A 53 -5.73 -2.12 8.60
C ALA A 53 -5.21 -0.68 8.73
N ILE A 54 -3.94 -0.43 8.37
CA ILE A 54 -3.35 0.91 8.36
C ILE A 54 -4.08 1.81 7.35
N VAL A 55 -4.33 1.32 6.14
CA VAL A 55 -5.07 2.10 5.13
C VAL A 55 -6.45 2.45 5.63
N LEU A 56 -7.20 1.49 6.19
CA LEU A 56 -8.54 1.74 6.73
C LEU A 56 -8.54 2.73 7.90
N ALA A 57 -7.54 2.65 8.78
CA ALA A 57 -7.41 3.55 9.93
C ALA A 57 -7.03 4.98 9.53
N VAL A 58 -6.26 5.13 8.45
CA VAL A 58 -5.75 6.42 7.98
C VAL A 58 -6.69 7.07 6.96
N TYR A 59 -7.49 6.26 6.26
CA TYR A 59 -8.43 6.68 5.25
C TYR A 59 -9.43 7.71 5.80
N LYS A 60 -9.64 8.79 5.04
CA LYS A 60 -10.67 9.79 5.34
C LYS A 60 -11.74 9.77 4.23
N PRO A 61 -13.04 9.75 4.58
CA PRO A 61 -14.11 9.91 3.60
C PRO A 61 -13.94 11.20 2.79
N GLY A 62 -14.06 11.10 1.46
CA GLY A 62 -13.83 12.22 0.54
C GLY A 62 -12.37 12.44 0.14
N GLU A 63 -11.44 11.63 0.63
CA GLU A 63 -10.06 11.64 0.14
C GLU A 63 -10.00 11.08 -1.30
N ARG A 64 -9.45 11.88 -2.21
CA ARG A 64 -9.27 11.52 -3.62
C ARG A 64 -8.24 10.38 -3.75
N ALA A 65 -8.70 9.18 -4.09
CA ALA A 65 -7.84 8.03 -4.36
C ALA A 65 -7.08 8.16 -5.70
N THR A 66 -7.72 8.79 -6.69
CA THR A 66 -7.19 9.04 -8.03
C THR A 66 -7.21 10.54 -8.36
N ARG A 67 -6.43 10.93 -9.38
CA ARG A 67 -6.33 12.32 -9.85
C ARG A 67 -7.71 12.88 -10.23
N ASP A 68 -8.49 12.06 -10.94
CA ASP A 68 -9.88 12.35 -11.26
C ASP A 68 -10.77 11.73 -10.18
N PRO A 69 -11.78 12.48 -9.68
CA PRO A 69 -12.79 11.91 -8.82
C PRO A 69 -13.46 10.75 -9.57
N LEU A 70 -13.69 9.65 -8.87
CA LEU A 70 -14.63 8.64 -9.35
C LEU A 70 -16.00 9.27 -9.20
N ASP A 71 -16.53 9.90 -10.27
CA ASP A 71 -17.90 10.37 -10.23
C ASP A 71 -18.80 9.14 -9.99
N PRO A 72 -19.64 9.15 -8.93
CA PRO A 72 -20.57 8.06 -8.67
C PRO A 72 -21.68 8.00 -9.73
N GLU A 73 -21.84 9.07 -10.51
CA GLU A 73 -22.65 9.15 -11.71
C GLU A 73 -21.71 8.95 -12.90
N GLY A 74 -21.58 7.68 -13.32
CA GLY A 74 -21.10 7.40 -14.65
C GLY A 74 -21.93 8.18 -15.67
N ASP A 75 -21.26 8.62 -16.73
CA ASP A 75 -21.81 9.31 -17.89
C ASP A 75 -23.24 8.87 -18.23
N ALA A 76 -24.12 9.87 -18.43
CA ALA A 76 -25.52 9.74 -18.80
C ALA A 76 -25.83 8.70 -19.90
#